data_AF-A0A3G4WAD7-F1
#
_entry.id   AF-A0A3G4WAD7-F1
#
_cell.length_a   1.000
_cell.length_b   1.000
_cell.length_c   1.000
_cell.angle_alpha   90.00
_cell.angle_beta   90.00
_cell.angle_gamma   90.00
#
_symmetry.space_group_name_H-M   'P 1'
#
loop_
_entity.id
_entity.type
_entity.pdbx_description
1 polymer ?
#
loop_
_entity_poly.entity_id
_entity_poly.type
_entity_poly.pdbx_seq_one_letter_code
_entity_poly.pdbx_strand_id
1 'polypeptide(L)'
;MDNGKSKDGAESPERGAVAGAPSHFENKGVATVGVFLITEDDDPQSDPGARPQFCTGSSVTSPTKSIVITAAHCLSDNDRFKHLAFVPGWKPDPANPSRGTAPYGVFPIQQGKVYIDGRYLTLRAVPQSACRAWAA
;
A
#
# COMPACT_ATOMS: atom_id res chain seq x y z
N MET A 1 44.57 13.35 -43.51
CA MET A 1 43.57 12.48 -42.86
C MET A 1 42.39 13.40 -42.54
N ASP A 2 41.31 13.50 -43.34
CA ASP A 2 40.29 12.47 -43.64
C ASP A 2 39.73 11.90 -42.31
N ASN A 3 38.45 11.92 -41.95
CA ASN A 3 37.17 11.99 -42.69
C ASN A 3 36.07 12.43 -41.67
N GLY A 4 35.03 13.20 -42.02
CA GLY A 4 33.71 12.72 -42.51
C GLY A 4 32.62 13.15 -41.50
N LYS A 5 31.69 14.07 -41.78
CA LYS A 5 30.48 14.11 -42.64
C LYS A 5 29.27 13.31 -42.14
N SER A 6 28.15 14.05 -42.07
CA SER A 6 26.70 13.70 -42.14
C SER A 6 26.00 13.19 -40.87
N LYS A 7 24.94 13.90 -40.42
CA LYS A 7 23.48 13.68 -40.67
C LYS A 7 23.02 12.37 -40.00
N ASP A 8 22.03 12.32 -39.11
CA ASP A 8 20.61 12.71 -39.18
C ASP A 8 20.10 12.92 -37.73
N GLY A 9 19.20 13.84 -37.40
CA GLY A 9 17.79 13.73 -37.77
C GLY A 9 17.08 12.61 -37.02
N ALA A 10 16.88 12.73 -35.70
CA ALA A 10 15.79 12.06 -34.98
C ALA A 10 15.60 12.73 -33.62
N GLU A 11 14.70 13.71 -33.60
CA GLU A 11 13.95 14.11 -32.41
C GLU A 11 13.44 12.83 -31.73
N SER A 12 14.03 12.47 -30.60
CA SER A 12 13.49 11.40 -29.76
C SER A 12 12.12 11.90 -29.32
N PRO A 13 11.01 11.23 -29.69
CA PRO A 13 9.70 11.71 -29.33
C PRO A 13 9.66 11.76 -27.81
N GLU A 14 9.48 12.98 -27.29
CA GLU A 14 9.19 13.22 -25.89
C GLU A 14 8.05 12.27 -25.55
N ARG A 15 8.35 11.25 -24.73
CA ARG A 15 7.36 10.29 -24.25
C ARG A 15 6.24 11.15 -23.68
N GLY A 16 5.09 11.07 -24.34
CA GLY A 16 3.98 11.98 -24.17
C GLY A 16 3.79 12.32 -22.71
N ALA A 17 3.71 13.64 -22.46
CA ALA A 17 3.35 14.23 -21.18
C ALA A 17 2.47 13.26 -20.39
N VAL A 18 3.08 12.66 -19.36
CA VAL A 18 2.42 11.70 -18.48
C VAL A 18 1.12 12.36 -18.01
N ALA A 19 0.00 11.80 -18.45
CA ALA A 19 -1.31 12.28 -18.05
C ALA A 19 -1.37 12.28 -16.52
N GLY A 20 -1.42 13.47 -15.93
CA GLY A 20 -1.82 13.68 -14.54
C GLY A 20 -0.82 13.30 -13.46
N ALA A 21 0.45 13.71 -13.55
CA ALA A 21 1.24 13.81 -12.32
C ALA A 21 0.53 14.79 -11.35
N PRO A 22 0.36 14.44 -10.07
CA PRO A 22 -0.33 15.32 -9.12
C PRO A 22 0.39 16.67 -9.05
N SER A 23 -0.32 17.76 -9.33
CA SER A 23 0.25 19.11 -9.34
C SER A 23 0.48 19.67 -7.93
N HIS A 24 -0.02 18.99 -6.90
CA HIS A 24 0.15 19.37 -5.50
C HIS A 24 -0.05 18.14 -4.60
N PHE A 25 0.56 18.14 -3.42
CA PHE A 25 0.32 17.14 -2.38
C PHE A 25 -0.94 17.51 -1.56
N GLU A 26 -1.88 16.58 -1.40
CA GLU A 26 -3.01 16.80 -0.49
C GLU A 26 -2.56 16.61 0.96
N ASN A 27 -2.18 17.71 1.60
CA ASN A 27 -1.62 17.72 2.96
C ASN A 27 -2.68 17.38 4.04
N LYS A 28 -3.97 17.34 3.69
CA LYS A 28 -5.03 16.93 4.61
C LYS A 28 -5.22 15.41 4.68
N GLY A 29 -4.62 14.67 3.74
CA GLY A 29 -4.91 13.24 3.54
C GLY A 29 -6.32 13.02 2.99
N VAL A 30 -6.59 11.79 2.55
CA VAL A 30 -7.94 11.38 2.11
C VAL A 30 -8.59 10.63 3.27
N ALA A 31 -9.70 11.14 3.81
CA ALA A 31 -10.30 10.60 5.03
C ALA A 31 -10.64 9.09 4.94
N THR A 32 -10.98 8.60 3.75
CA THR A 32 -11.31 7.20 3.54
C THR A 32 -10.09 6.31 3.34
N VAL A 33 -8.94 6.86 2.97
CA VAL A 33 -7.69 6.13 2.70
C VAL A 33 -6.79 6.19 3.92
N GLY A 34 -6.10 5.10 4.22
CA GLY A 34 -5.21 5.03 5.37
C GLY A 34 -4.11 4.01 5.18
N VAL A 35 -3.24 3.93 6.18
CA VAL A 35 -2.16 2.92 6.22
C VAL A 35 -2.49 1.84 7.23
N PHE A 36 -1.91 0.66 7.03
CA PHE A 36 -1.84 -0.36 8.06
C PHE A 36 -0.51 -0.27 8.80
N LEU A 37 -0.60 -0.38 10.12
CA LEU A 37 0.53 -0.44 11.04
C LEU A 37 0.56 -1.83 11.68
N ILE A 38 1.77 -2.34 11.92
CA ILE A 38 1.97 -3.51 12.78
C ILE A 38 1.99 -3.00 14.23
N THR A 39 1.13 -3.54 15.06
CA THR A 39 1.14 -3.30 16.51
C THR A 39 1.87 -4.47 17.19
N GLU A 40 2.74 -4.22 18.16
CA GLU A 40 3.32 -5.30 18.97
C GLU A 40 2.41 -5.58 20.18
N ASP A 41 2.35 -6.85 20.60
CA ASP A 41 1.41 -7.44 21.57
C ASP A 41 1.26 -6.68 22.90
N ASP A 42 2.30 -6.00 23.38
CA ASP A 42 2.39 -5.43 24.73
C ASP A 42 2.77 -3.95 24.78
N ASP A 43 2.76 -3.24 23.64
CA ASP A 43 3.16 -1.84 23.62
C ASP A 43 1.95 -0.89 23.55
N PRO A 44 1.54 -0.29 24.68
CA PRO A 44 0.72 0.92 24.68
C PRO A 44 1.55 2.10 24.14
N GLN A 45 2.08 1.96 22.93
CA GLN A 45 2.96 2.96 22.35
C GLN A 45 2.12 4.19 22.07
N SER A 46 2.41 5.23 22.84
CA SER A 46 1.67 6.49 22.88
C SER A 46 1.77 7.28 21.57
N ASP A 47 2.65 6.84 20.65
CA ASP A 47 2.93 7.53 19.40
C ASP A 47 2.82 6.59 18.17
N PRO A 48 1.66 6.55 17.51
CA PRO A 48 1.48 5.75 16.29
C PRO A 48 2.39 6.20 15.14
N GLY A 49 2.91 7.44 15.17
CA GLY A 49 3.75 8.02 14.13
C GLY A 49 5.11 7.35 13.93
N ALA A 50 5.59 6.59 14.92
CA ALA A 50 6.85 5.84 14.84
C ALA A 50 6.69 4.41 14.29
N ARG A 51 5.47 3.92 14.07
CA ARG A 51 5.27 2.52 13.66
C ARG A 51 5.54 2.32 12.16
N PRO A 52 6.09 1.16 11.76
CA PRO A 52 6.30 0.86 10.36
C PRO A 52 4.97 0.70 9.63
N GLN A 53 4.77 1.53 8.60
CA GLN A 53 3.72 1.35 7.60
C GLN A 53 4.11 0.22 6.65
N PHE A 54 3.18 -0.68 6.33
CA PHE A 54 3.46 -1.79 5.41
C PHE A 54 2.52 -1.88 4.21
N CYS A 55 1.28 -1.41 4.34
CA CYS A 55 0.30 -1.40 3.27
C CYS A 55 -0.68 -0.24 3.40
N THR A 56 -1.39 0.05 2.31
CA THR A 56 -2.49 1.02 2.25
C THR A 56 -3.82 0.28 2.25
N GLY A 57 -4.86 0.93 2.75
CA GLY A 57 -6.24 0.46 2.66
C GLY A 57 -7.22 1.59 2.47
N SER A 58 -8.48 1.23 2.30
CA SER A 58 -9.57 2.20 2.25
C SER A 58 -10.78 1.70 3.01
N SER A 59 -11.34 2.56 3.85
CA SER A 59 -12.65 2.36 4.45
C SER A 59 -13.72 2.36 3.35
N VAL A 60 -14.69 1.46 3.49
CA VAL A 60 -15.79 1.34 2.55
C VAL A 60 -17.13 1.33 3.26
N THR A 61 -18.16 1.72 2.52
CA THR A 61 -19.53 1.70 3.00
C THR A 61 -19.91 0.28 3.41
N SER A 62 -20.37 0.14 4.64
CA SER A 62 -20.83 -1.12 5.22
C SER A 62 -21.91 -0.82 6.26
N PRO A 63 -22.87 -1.75 6.49
CA PRO A 63 -23.91 -1.55 7.51
C PRO A 63 -23.35 -1.27 8.91
N THR A 64 -22.20 -1.89 9.25
CA THR A 64 -21.51 -1.72 10.53
C THR A 64 -20.54 -0.54 10.55
N LYS A 65 -20.31 0.12 9.42
CA LYS A 65 -19.34 1.23 9.25
C LYS A 65 -17.92 0.88 9.71
N SER A 66 -17.52 -0.38 9.57
CA SER A 66 -16.31 -0.93 10.17
C SER A 66 -15.50 -1.81 9.21
N ILE A 67 -15.70 -1.67 7.89
CA ILE A 67 -15.01 -2.46 6.87
C ILE A 67 -13.96 -1.60 6.18
N VAL A 68 -12.77 -2.18 6.04
CA VAL A 68 -11.63 -1.64 5.29
C VAL A 68 -11.18 -2.69 4.28
N ILE A 69 -10.88 -2.27 3.06
CA ILE A 69 -10.35 -3.13 1.98
C ILE A 69 -8.87 -2.83 1.78
N THR A 70 -8.10 -3.88 1.50
CA THR A 70 -6.71 -3.83 1.07
C THR A 70 -6.38 -5.04 0.19
N ALA A 71 -5.14 -5.14 -0.28
CA ALA A 71 -4.70 -6.28 -1.05
C ALA A 71 -4.56 -7.54 -0.19
N ALA A 72 -4.94 -8.69 -0.73
CA ALA A 72 -4.85 -9.96 -0.02
C ALA A 72 -3.41 -10.30 0.43
N HIS A 73 -2.39 -9.92 -0.37
CA HIS A 73 -1.00 -10.17 0.00
C HIS A 73 -0.57 -9.41 1.26
N CYS A 74 -1.15 -8.22 1.51
CA CYS A 74 -0.94 -7.45 2.73
C CYS A 74 -1.45 -8.18 3.97
N LEU A 75 -2.38 -9.12 3.82
CA LEU A 75 -3.06 -9.84 4.88
C LEU A 75 -2.81 -11.37 4.84
N SER A 76 -1.80 -11.87 4.09
CA SER A 76 -1.52 -13.32 3.94
C SER A 76 -0.28 -13.91 4.65
N ASP A 77 0.62 -13.07 5.18
CA ASP A 77 1.68 -13.40 6.16
C ASP A 77 1.23 -13.58 7.64
N ASN A 78 0.85 -14.82 8.01
CA ASN A 78 0.11 -15.17 9.24
C ASN A 78 0.68 -14.67 10.58
N ASP A 79 2.00 -14.50 10.71
CA ASP A 79 2.60 -14.10 11.99
C ASP A 79 2.46 -12.59 12.26
N ARG A 80 2.31 -11.78 11.21
CA ARG A 80 2.19 -10.31 11.33
C ARG A 80 0.77 -9.83 11.62
N PHE A 81 -0.25 -10.69 11.49
CA PHE A 81 -1.65 -10.26 11.53
C PHE A 81 -2.36 -10.36 12.85
N LYS A 82 -1.72 -10.94 13.86
CA LYS A 82 -2.34 -11.05 15.18
C LYS A 82 -2.64 -9.67 15.76
N HIS A 83 -1.88 -8.64 15.33
CA HIS A 83 -1.90 -7.28 15.84
C HIS A 83 -1.72 -6.26 14.69
N LEU A 84 -2.80 -5.97 13.96
CA LEU A 84 -2.82 -4.92 12.94
C LEU A 84 -3.71 -3.77 13.36
N ALA A 85 -3.39 -2.57 12.90
CA ALA A 85 -4.30 -1.44 12.97
C ALA A 85 -4.38 -0.70 11.63
N PHE A 86 -5.57 -0.17 11.32
CA PHE A 86 -5.79 0.74 10.21
C PHE A 86 -5.84 2.17 10.71
N VAL A 87 -5.17 3.08 10.01
CA VAL A 87 -5.08 4.50 10.37
C VAL A 87 -5.55 5.36 9.20
N PRO A 88 -6.83 5.78 9.19
CA PRO A 88 -7.36 6.65 8.14
C PRO A 88 -6.71 8.03 8.18
N GLY A 89 -6.59 8.65 7.00
CA GLY A 89 -6.05 10.01 6.85
C GLY A 89 -4.59 10.16 7.28
N TRP A 90 -3.82 9.07 7.28
CA TRP A 90 -2.40 9.11 7.58
C TRP A 90 -1.68 10.14 6.71
N LYS A 91 -0.90 11.01 7.36
CA LYS A 91 -0.11 12.04 6.69
C LYS A 91 1.24 12.21 7.38
N PRO A 92 2.29 12.62 6.66
CA PRO A 92 3.58 12.90 7.26
C PRO A 92 3.47 13.92 8.41
N ASP A 93 4.25 13.74 9.46
CA ASP A 93 4.41 14.75 10.51
C ASP A 93 5.22 15.93 9.94
N PRO A 94 4.67 17.17 9.96
CA PRO A 94 5.39 18.36 9.50
C PRO A 94 6.70 18.62 10.24
N ALA A 95 6.80 18.21 11.52
CA ALA A 95 8.00 18.39 12.33
C ALA A 95 9.02 17.27 12.13
N ASN A 96 8.58 16.09 11.68
CA ASN A 96 9.44 14.95 11.42
C ASN A 96 8.91 14.11 10.24
N PRO A 97 9.36 14.37 9.00
CA PRO A 97 8.84 13.70 7.80
C PRO A 97 9.02 12.18 7.79
N SER A 98 9.91 11.64 8.63
CA SER A 98 10.11 10.19 8.80
C SER A 98 9.01 9.54 9.66
N ARG A 99 8.09 10.34 10.22
CA ARG A 99 6.97 9.93 11.05
C ARG A 99 5.66 10.31 10.38
N GLY A 100 4.58 9.65 10.78
CA GLY A 100 3.23 10.03 10.38
C GLY A 100 2.39 10.54 11.54
N THR A 101 1.25 11.13 11.20
CA THR A 101 0.22 11.53 12.13
C THR A 101 -1.07 10.78 11.82
N ALA A 102 -1.79 10.41 12.87
CA ALA A 102 -3.04 9.66 12.82
C ALA A 102 -4.22 10.57 13.20
N PRO A 103 -4.64 11.52 12.33
CA PRO A 103 -5.60 12.56 12.70
C PRO A 103 -6.97 12.03 13.10
N TYR A 104 -7.35 10.86 12.61
CA TYR A 104 -8.63 10.21 12.91
C TYR A 104 -8.50 9.07 13.93
N GLY A 105 -7.31 8.88 14.50
CA GLY A 105 -7.02 7.79 15.43
C GLY A 105 -6.55 6.50 14.77
N VAL A 106 -6.28 5.51 15.61
CA VAL A 106 -5.75 4.19 15.24
C VAL A 106 -6.83 3.16 15.53
N PHE A 107 -7.20 2.35 14.54
CA PHE A 107 -8.29 1.38 14.64
C PHE A 107 -7.74 -0.04 14.55
N PRO A 108 -7.61 -0.77 15.68
CA PRO A 108 -7.18 -2.16 15.67
C PRO A 108 -8.12 -3.04 14.85
N ILE A 109 -7.55 -3.95 14.07
CA ILE A 109 -8.31 -4.97 13.35
C ILE A 109 -8.68 -6.07 14.33
N GLN A 110 -9.96 -6.43 14.37
CA GLN A 110 -10.45 -7.50 15.24
C GLN A 110 -9.88 -8.85 14.79
N GLN A 111 -9.35 -9.62 15.74
CA GLN A 111 -8.91 -10.98 15.49
C GLN A 111 -10.07 -11.82 14.93
N GLY A 112 -9.77 -12.65 13.92
CA GLY A 112 -10.78 -13.45 13.23
C GLY A 112 -11.74 -12.66 12.32
N LYS A 113 -11.54 -11.35 12.14
CA LYS A 113 -12.31 -10.50 11.21
C LYS A 113 -11.51 -10.08 9.97
N VAL A 114 -10.58 -10.93 9.55
CA VAL A 114 -9.85 -10.80 8.30
C VAL A 114 -10.43 -11.79 7.29
N TYR A 115 -10.91 -11.26 6.17
CA TYR A 115 -11.55 -12.04 5.12
C TYR A 115 -10.70 -11.97 3.85
N ILE A 116 -10.14 -13.10 3.44
CA ILE A 116 -9.33 -13.24 2.23
C ILE A 116 -10.04 -14.21 1.30
N ASP A 117 -10.13 -13.85 0.02
CA ASP A 117 -10.69 -14.72 -1.01
C ASP A 117 -9.90 -16.04 -1.06
N GLY A 118 -10.58 -17.18 -0.91
CA GLY A 118 -9.95 -18.49 -0.87
C GLY A 118 -9.12 -18.81 -2.12
N ARG A 119 -9.47 -18.25 -3.29
CA ARG A 119 -8.69 -18.44 -4.54
C ARG A 119 -7.30 -17.82 -4.44
N TYR A 120 -7.15 -16.73 -3.71
CA TYR A 120 -5.84 -16.13 -3.47
C TYR A 120 -4.94 -17.09 -2.65
N LEU A 121 -5.53 -17.76 -1.66
CA LEU A 121 -4.83 -18.72 -0.81
C LEU A 121 -4.45 -20.00 -1.58
N THR A 122 -5.31 -20.46 -2.50
CA THR A 122 -5.05 -21.68 -3.28
C THR A 122 -4.08 -21.46 -4.43
N LEU A 123 -4.09 -20.30 -5.11
CA LEU A 123 -3.12 -19.99 -6.18
C LEU A 123 -1.68 -19.88 -5.66
N ARG A 124 -1.48 -19.46 -4.40
CA ARG A 124 -0.16 -19.47 -3.75
C ARG A 124 0.32 -20.89 -3.40
N ALA A 125 -0.60 -21.84 -3.29
CA ALA A 125 -0.31 -23.24 -3.01
C ALA A 125 -0.01 -24.07 -4.27
N VAL A 126 -0.22 -23.52 -5.47
CA VAL A 126 0.15 -24.19 -6.72
C VAL A 126 1.67 -24.10 -6.88
N PRO A 127 2.41 -25.23 -6.90
CA PRO A 127 3.84 -25.19 -7.14
C PRO A 127 4.11 -24.56 -8.51
N GLN A 128 5.10 -23.67 -8.60
CA GLN A 128 5.48 -22.99 -9.85
C GLN A 128 5.76 -23.96 -11.02
N SER A 129 6.09 -25.22 -10.71
CA SER A 129 6.24 -26.31 -11.69
C SER A 129 4.94 -26.66 -12.42
N ALA A 130 3.78 -26.56 -11.77
CA ALA A 130 2.49 -26.82 -12.40
C ALA A 130 2.03 -25.67 -13.32
N CYS A 131 2.52 -24.45 -13.09
CA CYS A 131 2.21 -23.28 -13.93
C CYS A 131 2.92 -23.35 -15.31
N ARG A 132 4.04 -24.06 -15.40
CA ARG A 132 4.76 -24.30 -16.68
C ARG A 132 4.10 -25.34 -17.59
N ALA A 133 3.15 -26.13 -17.08
CA ALA A 133 2.51 -27.20 -17.84
C ALA A 133 1.33 -26.73 -18.73
N TRP A 134 1.00 -25.44 -18.72
CA TRP A 134 -0.11 -24.85 -19.51
C TRP A 134 0.37 -23.89 -20.61
N ALA A 135 1.64 -24.00 -21.00
CA ALA A 135 2.29 -23.18 -22.03
C ALA A 135 2.92 -24.02 -23.18
N ALA A 136 2.47 -25.26 -23.36
CA ALA A 136 2.89 -26.13 -24.47
C ALA A 136 1.67 -26.78 -25.13
#